data_AF-A0A2J6QAZ5-F1
#
_entry.id   AF-A0A2J6QAZ5-F1
#
_cell.length_a   1.000
_cell.length_b   1.000
_cell.length_c   1.000
_cell.angle_alpha   90.00
_cell.angle_beta   90.00
_cell.angle_gamma   90.00
#
_symmetry.space_group_name_H-M   'P 1'
#
loop_
_entity.id
_entity.type
_entity.pdbx_description
1 polymer ?
#
loop_
_entity_poly.entity_id
_entity_poly.type
_entity_poly.pdbx_seq_one_letter_code
_entity_poly.pdbx_strand_id
1 'polypeptide(L)'
;MLIKHSRSKKPIKIMDPDCAICSQPALAQCECEAKGLDIAIRQAEQRMMNSVLNEIRAWVRGHAQDYILSYFSMLTTRRKEQHAANIHRMTERAAYYFHARPHPAEIAAADAELKRGIDEDWKASVQKYPEVLEYFYGLVDLTLPGDDEPGVRDPPLSALAGVAVGRDRERKVRLREPSEVEERRRMRRRSRERI
;
A
#
# COMPACT_ATOMS: atom_id res chain seq x y z
N MET A 1 25.92 74.64 11.89
CA MET A 1 26.74 73.55 11.32
C MET A 1 25.95 72.25 11.45
N LEU A 2 25.56 71.62 10.34
CA LEU A 2 24.80 70.35 10.31
C LEU A 2 25.75 69.21 9.96
N ILE A 3 26.11 68.40 10.95
CA ILE A 3 26.97 67.22 10.77
C ILE A 3 26.11 66.10 10.17
N LYS A 4 26.14 65.98 8.83
CA LYS A 4 25.57 64.85 8.10
C LYS A 4 26.34 63.58 8.48
N HIS A 5 25.75 62.72 9.30
CA HIS A 5 26.27 61.38 9.58
C HIS A 5 26.07 60.49 8.35
N SER A 6 27.05 60.52 7.44
CA SER A 6 27.18 59.57 6.34
C SER A 6 27.52 58.19 6.94
N ARG A 7 26.50 57.35 7.16
CA ARG A 7 26.71 55.91 7.44
C ARG A 7 27.20 55.23 6.16
N SER A 8 28.52 55.11 6.02
CA SER A 8 29.14 54.27 4.99
C SER A 8 28.77 52.81 5.25
N LYS A 9 27.95 52.23 4.37
CA LYS A 9 27.64 50.79 4.39
C LYS A 9 28.88 50.06 3.87
N LYS A 10 29.61 49.38 4.77
CA LYS A 10 30.71 48.49 4.37
C LYS A 10 30.17 47.42 3.41
N PRO A 11 30.88 47.07 2.32
CA PRO A 11 30.45 46.00 1.43
C PRO A 11 30.47 44.67 2.18
N ILE A 12 29.34 43.97 2.18
CA ILE A 12 29.23 42.61 2.72
C ILE A 12 30.00 41.70 1.76
N LYS A 13 31.06 41.06 2.26
CA LYS A 13 31.77 40.03 1.51
C LYS A 13 30.94 38.74 1.59
N ILE A 14 30.35 38.35 0.47
CA ILE A 14 29.68 37.05 0.31
C ILE A 14 30.78 36.08 -0.16
N MET A 15 31.03 35.03 0.62
CA MET A 15 31.98 33.97 0.28
C MET A 15 31.19 32.68 0.11
N ASP A 16 31.40 31.98 -1.00
CA ASP A 16 30.80 30.66 -1.20
C ASP A 16 31.49 29.61 -0.32
N PRO A 17 30.75 28.65 0.24
CA PRO A 17 31.34 27.58 1.03
C PRO A 17 32.10 26.59 0.14
N ASP A 18 33.16 26.01 0.70
CA ASP A 18 33.78 24.81 0.13
C ASP A 18 32.85 23.60 0.35
N CYS A 19 32.98 22.57 -0.50
CA CYS A 19 32.19 21.35 -0.39
C CYS A 19 32.36 20.69 0.99
N ALA A 20 31.26 20.42 1.69
CA ALA A 20 31.24 19.82 3.03
C ALA A 20 31.76 18.38 3.10
N ILE A 21 31.99 17.73 1.95
CA ILE A 21 32.45 16.33 1.87
C ILE A 21 33.91 16.23 1.42
N CYS A 22 34.32 16.99 0.40
CA CYS A 22 35.67 16.90 -0.17
C CYS A 22 36.51 18.18 -0.01
N SER A 23 35.93 19.24 0.58
CA SER A 23 36.56 20.54 0.84
C SER A 23 37.10 21.27 -0.39
N GLN A 24 36.63 20.92 -1.59
CA GLN A 24 36.95 21.65 -2.82
C GLN A 24 36.15 22.96 -2.89
N PRO A 25 36.70 24.05 -3.44
CA PRO A 25 36.00 25.32 -3.54
C PRO A 25 34.79 25.22 -4.46
N ALA A 26 33.80 26.10 -4.26
CA ALA A 26 32.56 26.12 -5.06
C ALA A 26 32.82 26.19 -6.59
N LEU A 27 33.89 26.88 -7.00
CA LEU A 27 34.35 26.96 -8.40
C LEU A 27 34.68 25.59 -9.02
N ALA A 28 35.05 24.59 -8.21
CA ALA A 28 35.33 23.23 -8.67
C ALA A 28 34.07 22.44 -9.04
N GLN A 29 32.88 22.90 -8.63
CA GLN A 29 31.57 22.34 -9.02
C GLN A 29 31.47 20.81 -8.87
N CYS A 30 32.01 20.25 -7.79
CA CYS A 30 31.93 18.81 -7.55
C CYS A 30 30.50 18.38 -7.14
N GLU A 31 30.15 17.12 -7.37
CA GLU A 31 28.79 16.60 -7.13
C GLU A 31 28.62 15.86 -5.78
N CYS A 32 29.59 15.96 -4.87
CA CYS A 32 29.61 15.14 -3.66
C CYS A 32 28.37 15.35 -2.78
N GLU A 33 27.98 16.61 -2.53
CA GLU A 33 26.83 16.95 -1.67
C GLU A 33 25.51 16.51 -2.27
N ALA A 34 25.33 16.72 -3.58
CA ALA A 34 24.16 16.27 -4.32
C ALA A 34 24.00 14.74 -4.24
N LYS A 35 25.08 14.00 -4.51
CA LYS A 35 25.09 12.52 -4.38
C LYS A 35 24.83 12.07 -2.94
N GLY A 36 25.39 12.78 -1.96
CA GLY A 36 25.16 12.52 -0.54
C GLY A 36 23.68 12.67 -0.18
N LEU A 37 23.03 13.73 -0.68
CA LEU A 37 21.60 13.96 -0.50
C LEU A 37 20.75 12.87 -1.15
N ASP A 38 21.05 12.48 -2.40
CA ASP A 38 20.34 11.41 -3.09
C ASP A 38 20.38 10.08 -2.32
N ILE A 39 21.55 9.74 -1.75
CA ILE A 39 21.71 8.54 -0.92
C ILE A 39 20.88 8.67 0.36
N ALA A 40 20.91 9.83 1.02
CA ALA A 40 20.14 10.06 2.24
C ALA A 40 18.62 9.96 2.00
N ILE A 41 18.13 10.48 0.87
CA ILE A 41 16.73 10.36 0.45
C ILE A 41 16.34 8.90 0.29
N ARG A 42 17.11 8.12 -0.48
CA ARG A 42 16.84 6.68 -0.69
C ARG A 42 16.80 5.90 0.62
N GLN A 43 17.72 6.21 1.54
CA GLN A 43 17.72 5.59 2.87
C GLN A 43 16.49 5.98 3.70
N ALA A 44 16.07 7.25 3.63
CA ALA A 44 14.87 7.71 4.32
C ALA A 44 13.60 7.06 3.74
N GLU A 45 13.48 6.99 2.42
CA GLU A 45 12.40 6.29 1.71
C GLU A 45 12.34 4.82 2.14
N GLN A 46 13.48 4.12 2.13
CA GLN A 46 13.54 2.73 2.54
C GLN A 46 13.07 2.52 3.99
N ARG A 47 13.34 3.45 4.90
CA ARG A 47 12.90 3.34 6.30
C ARG A 47 11.44 3.71 6.49
N MET A 48 10.96 4.74 5.80
CA MET A 48 9.64 5.32 6.05
C MET A 48 8.55 4.76 5.13
N MET A 49 8.85 4.51 3.85
CA MET A 49 7.86 4.10 2.84
C MET A 49 7.71 2.58 2.72
N ASN A 50 8.73 1.79 3.04
CA ASN A 50 8.62 0.34 2.91
C ASN A 50 7.53 -0.26 3.79
N SER A 51 7.33 0.22 5.03
CA SER A 51 6.23 -0.26 5.88
C SER A 51 4.87 0.02 5.24
N VAL A 52 4.68 1.24 4.73
CA VAL A 52 3.45 1.66 4.04
C VAL A 52 3.21 0.81 2.79
N LEU A 53 4.22 0.63 1.94
CA LEU A 53 4.12 -0.22 0.74
C LEU A 53 3.82 -1.68 1.07
N ASN A 54 4.36 -2.20 2.17
CA ASN A 54 4.07 -3.56 2.62
C ASN A 54 2.63 -3.70 3.10
N GLU A 55 2.11 -2.72 3.84
CA GLU A 55 0.71 -2.69 4.28
C GLU A 55 -0.23 -2.60 3.08
N ILE A 56 0.06 -1.71 2.12
CA ILE A 56 -0.69 -1.61 0.86
C ILE A 56 -0.70 -2.95 0.11
N ARG A 57 0.48 -3.57 -0.08
CA ARG A 57 0.59 -4.86 -0.78
C ARG A 57 -0.22 -5.95 -0.10
N ALA A 58 -0.16 -6.02 1.23
CA ALA A 58 -0.92 -7.01 2.00
C ALA A 58 -2.43 -6.77 1.86
N TRP A 59 -2.87 -5.52 1.93
CA TRP A 59 -4.27 -5.14 1.75
C TRP A 59 -4.77 -5.47 0.35
N VAL A 60 -4.07 -5.04 -0.70
CA VAL A 60 -4.43 -5.31 -2.10
C VAL A 60 -4.47 -6.81 -2.37
N ARG A 61 -3.45 -7.56 -1.92
CA ARG A 61 -3.41 -9.02 -2.08
C ARG A 61 -4.64 -9.70 -1.46
N GLY A 62 -5.01 -9.32 -0.24
CA GLY A 62 -6.18 -9.87 0.44
C GLY A 62 -7.46 -9.65 -0.35
N HIS A 63 -7.71 -8.41 -0.75
CA HIS A 63 -8.95 -8.06 -1.46
C HIS A 63 -9.02 -8.67 -2.87
N ALA A 64 -7.90 -8.68 -3.60
CA ALA A 64 -7.83 -9.32 -4.91
C ALA A 64 -8.08 -10.83 -4.80
N GLN A 65 -7.51 -11.49 -3.79
CA GLN A 65 -7.74 -12.91 -3.55
C GLN A 65 -9.20 -13.19 -3.21
N ASP A 66 -9.80 -12.43 -2.30
CA ASP A 66 -11.20 -12.61 -1.89
C ASP A 66 -12.16 -12.42 -3.07
N TYR A 67 -11.91 -11.42 -3.91
CA TYR A 67 -12.70 -11.17 -5.12
C TYR A 67 -12.64 -12.33 -6.11
N ILE A 68 -11.43 -12.79 -6.45
CA ILE A 68 -11.24 -13.89 -7.41
C ILE A 68 -11.83 -15.20 -6.88
N LEU A 69 -11.64 -15.51 -5.59
CA LEU A 69 -12.21 -16.71 -4.98
C LEU A 69 -13.73 -16.66 -4.93
N SER A 70 -14.31 -15.51 -4.61
CA SER A 70 -15.78 -15.33 -4.62
C SER A 70 -16.35 -15.50 -6.02
N TYR A 71 -15.73 -14.89 -7.02
CA TYR A 71 -16.12 -15.03 -8.42
C TYR A 71 -16.03 -16.48 -8.92
N PHE A 72 -14.91 -17.16 -8.63
CA PHE A 72 -14.73 -18.57 -8.98
C PHE A 72 -15.72 -19.50 -8.26
N SER A 73 -16.06 -19.20 -7.01
CA SER A 73 -17.02 -19.98 -6.23
C SER A 73 -18.41 -19.90 -6.87
N MET A 74 -18.84 -18.72 -7.33
CA MET A 74 -20.08 -18.55 -8.08
C MET A 74 -20.10 -19.41 -9.35
N LEU A 75 -19.03 -19.39 -10.16
CA LEU A 75 -18.93 -20.18 -11.38
C LEU A 75 -18.99 -21.69 -11.09
N THR A 76 -18.25 -22.14 -10.09
CA THR A 76 -18.19 -23.55 -9.69
C THR A 76 -19.52 -24.04 -9.16
N THR A 77 -20.23 -23.24 -8.36
CA THR A 77 -21.59 -23.56 -7.88
C THR A 77 -22.53 -23.79 -9.06
N ARG A 78 -22.55 -22.87 -10.03
CA ARG A 78 -23.38 -23.01 -11.24
C ARG A 78 -23.06 -24.28 -12.02
N ARG A 79 -21.77 -24.62 -12.20
CA ARG A 79 -21.38 -25.86 -12.90
C ARG A 79 -21.81 -27.12 -12.15
N LYS A 80 -21.68 -27.12 -10.83
CA LYS A 80 -22.12 -28.25 -9.98
C LYS A 80 -23.63 -28.47 -10.09
N GLU A 81 -24.42 -27.40 -10.09
CA GLU A 81 -25.88 -27.48 -10.30
C GLU A 81 -26.23 -28.05 -11.67
N GLN A 82 -25.58 -27.56 -12.74
CA GLN A 82 -25.77 -28.06 -14.11
C GLN A 82 -25.39 -29.55 -14.23
N HIS A 83 -24.28 -29.94 -13.61
CA HIS A 83 -23.85 -31.34 -13.59
C HIS A 83 -24.83 -32.21 -12.81
N ALA A 84 -25.32 -31.77 -11.65
CA ALA A 84 -26.33 -32.51 -10.87
C ALA A 84 -27.62 -32.73 -11.70
N ALA A 85 -28.09 -31.71 -12.41
CA ALA A 85 -29.24 -31.83 -13.31
C ALA A 85 -28.98 -32.79 -14.49
N ASN A 86 -27.76 -32.79 -15.05
CA ASN A 86 -27.37 -33.74 -16.09
C ASN A 86 -27.39 -35.18 -15.58
N ILE A 87 -26.77 -35.45 -14.43
CA ILE A 87 -26.77 -36.78 -13.81
C ILE A 87 -28.20 -37.25 -13.51
N HIS A 88 -29.07 -36.37 -13.03
CA HIS A 88 -30.49 -36.67 -12.82
C HIS A 88 -31.16 -37.12 -14.13
N ARG A 89 -31.01 -36.33 -15.20
CA ARG A 89 -31.57 -36.65 -16.53
C ARG A 89 -31.04 -37.98 -17.08
N MET A 90 -29.75 -38.26 -16.90
CA MET A 90 -29.15 -39.54 -17.30
C MET A 90 -29.75 -40.71 -16.53
N THR A 91 -29.98 -40.52 -15.23
CA THR A 91 -30.61 -41.51 -14.35
C THR A 91 -32.04 -41.80 -14.75
N GLU A 92 -32.86 -40.78 -14.97
CA GLU A 92 -34.24 -40.93 -15.43
C GLU A 92 -34.32 -41.63 -16.79
N ARG A 93 -33.46 -41.25 -17.73
CA ARG A 93 -33.39 -41.87 -19.06
C ARG A 93 -33.05 -43.36 -18.95
N ALA A 94 -32.05 -43.71 -18.14
CA ALA A 94 -31.64 -45.09 -17.96
C ALA A 94 -32.74 -45.94 -17.32
N ALA A 95 -33.44 -45.37 -16.32
CA ALA A 95 -34.56 -46.03 -15.67
C ALA A 95 -35.74 -46.25 -16.63
N TYR A 96 -36.07 -45.26 -17.45
CA TYR A 96 -37.20 -45.33 -18.38
C TYR A 96 -36.99 -46.34 -19.52
N TYR A 97 -35.85 -46.28 -20.21
CA TYR A 97 -35.61 -47.11 -21.39
C TYR A 97 -35.01 -48.49 -21.11
N PHE A 98 -34.18 -48.59 -20.06
CA PHE A 98 -33.40 -49.81 -19.80
C PHE A 98 -33.72 -50.45 -18.45
N HIS A 99 -34.62 -49.84 -17.66
CA HIS A 99 -34.96 -50.28 -16.29
C HIS A 99 -33.72 -50.54 -15.42
N ALA A 100 -32.68 -49.74 -15.66
CA ALA A 100 -31.36 -49.89 -15.08
C ALA A 100 -30.84 -48.52 -14.63
N ARG A 101 -29.72 -48.55 -13.89
CA ARG A 101 -28.96 -47.34 -13.57
C ARG A 101 -28.11 -46.92 -14.77
N PRO A 102 -27.69 -45.64 -14.87
CA PRO A 102 -26.72 -45.21 -15.86
C PRO A 102 -25.45 -46.04 -15.81
N HIS A 103 -24.86 -46.30 -16.97
CA HIS A 103 -23.63 -47.07 -17.03
C HIS A 103 -22.49 -46.29 -16.35
N PRO A 104 -21.64 -46.91 -15.51
CA PRO A 104 -20.59 -46.20 -14.77
C PRO A 104 -19.66 -45.37 -15.66
N ALA A 105 -19.37 -45.82 -16.88
CA ALA A 105 -18.56 -45.07 -17.83
C ALA A 105 -19.21 -43.74 -18.28
N GLU A 106 -20.54 -43.67 -18.36
CA GLU A 106 -21.24 -42.43 -18.72
C GLU A 106 -21.16 -41.41 -17.58
N ILE A 107 -21.29 -41.87 -16.34
CA ILE A 107 -21.13 -41.01 -15.14
C ILE A 107 -19.68 -40.50 -15.06
N ALA A 108 -18.70 -41.39 -15.23
CA ALA A 108 -17.29 -41.02 -15.21
C ALA A 108 -16.95 -39.99 -16.31
N ALA A 109 -17.55 -40.11 -17.50
CA ALA A 109 -17.38 -39.13 -18.55
C ALA A 109 -17.99 -37.76 -18.19
N ALA A 110 -19.16 -37.74 -17.55
CA ALA A 110 -19.80 -36.52 -17.07
C ALA A 110 -19.01 -35.84 -15.94
N ASP A 111 -18.41 -36.62 -15.05
CA ASP A 111 -17.53 -36.13 -13.97
C ASP A 111 -16.24 -35.52 -14.55
N ALA A 112 -15.63 -36.18 -15.54
CA ALA A 112 -14.45 -35.68 -16.22
C ALA A 112 -14.72 -34.36 -16.95
N GLU A 113 -15.91 -34.21 -17.55
CA GLU A 113 -16.33 -32.95 -18.17
C GLU A 113 -16.54 -31.83 -17.14
N LEU A 114 -17.20 -32.13 -16.01
CA LEU A 114 -17.33 -31.16 -14.91
C LEU A 114 -15.95 -30.69 -14.43
N LYS A 115 -15.01 -31.62 -14.23
CA LYS A 115 -13.65 -31.32 -13.80
C LYS A 115 -12.94 -30.38 -14.78
N ARG A 116 -12.99 -30.68 -16.09
CA ARG A 116 -12.42 -29.80 -17.13
C ARG A 116 -13.02 -28.39 -17.08
N GLY A 117 -14.35 -28.29 -16.98
CA GLY A 117 -15.03 -27.01 -16.90
C GLY A 117 -14.64 -26.19 -15.66
N ILE A 118 -14.47 -26.84 -14.50
CA ILE A 118 -13.98 -26.18 -13.28
C ILE A 118 -12.54 -25.70 -13.47
N ASP A 119 -11.67 -26.51 -14.09
CA ASP A 119 -10.28 -26.13 -14.35
C ASP A 119 -10.17 -24.93 -15.31
N GLU A 120 -11.03 -24.88 -16.34
CA GLU A 120 -11.16 -23.75 -17.25
C GLU A 120 -11.63 -22.47 -16.55
N ASP A 121 -12.66 -22.57 -15.71
CA ASP A 121 -13.15 -21.43 -14.92
C ASP A 121 -12.09 -20.90 -13.96
N TRP A 122 -11.29 -21.80 -13.36
CA TRP A 122 -10.18 -21.41 -12.51
C TRP A 122 -9.12 -20.65 -13.30
N LYS A 123 -8.71 -21.18 -14.46
CA LYS A 123 -7.75 -20.52 -15.36
C LYS A 123 -8.24 -19.13 -15.77
N ALA A 124 -9.51 -19.01 -16.18
CA ALA A 124 -10.10 -17.73 -16.57
C ALA A 124 -10.21 -16.75 -15.39
N SER A 125 -10.42 -17.23 -14.17
CA SER A 125 -10.47 -16.39 -12.97
C SER A 125 -9.08 -15.83 -12.63
N VAL A 126 -8.04 -16.67 -12.67
CA VAL A 126 -6.64 -16.26 -12.43
C VAL A 126 -6.14 -15.26 -13.48
N GLN A 127 -6.59 -15.38 -14.73
CA GLN A 127 -6.22 -14.45 -15.79
C GLN A 127 -6.66 -12.99 -15.54
N LYS A 128 -7.61 -12.76 -14.62
CA LYS A 128 -8.09 -11.42 -14.25
C LYS A 128 -7.24 -10.71 -13.19
N TYR A 129 -6.17 -11.35 -12.70
CA TYR A 129 -5.34 -10.74 -11.68
C TYR A 129 -4.79 -9.35 -12.06
N PRO A 130 -4.29 -9.10 -13.28
CA PRO A 130 -3.76 -7.79 -13.63
C PRO A 130 -4.77 -6.66 -13.41
N GLU A 131 -5.99 -6.79 -13.94
CA GLU A 131 -7.03 -5.77 -13.86
C GLU A 131 -7.57 -5.60 -12.44
N VAL A 132 -7.72 -6.71 -11.70
CA VAL A 132 -8.17 -6.69 -10.31
C VAL A 132 -7.13 -6.00 -9.42
N LEU A 133 -5.85 -6.29 -9.62
CA LEU A 133 -4.77 -5.65 -8.90
C LEU A 133 -4.71 -4.15 -9.23
N GLU A 134 -4.80 -3.78 -10.52
CA GLU A 134 -4.83 -2.39 -10.96
C GLU A 134 -5.96 -1.61 -10.29
N TYR A 135 -7.18 -2.17 -10.27
CA TYR A 135 -8.31 -1.57 -9.57
C TYR A 135 -8.02 -1.33 -8.09
N PHE A 136 -7.57 -2.35 -7.35
CA PHE A 136 -7.34 -2.21 -5.91
C PHE A 136 -6.15 -1.31 -5.58
N TYR A 137 -5.08 -1.31 -6.38
CA TYR A 137 -4.01 -0.33 -6.23
C TYR A 137 -4.49 1.09 -6.54
N GLY A 138 -5.38 1.26 -7.53
CA GLY A 138 -5.97 2.56 -7.86
C GLY A 138 -6.89 3.16 -6.78
N LEU A 139 -7.38 2.34 -5.84
CA LEU A 139 -8.12 2.82 -4.67
C LEU A 139 -7.22 3.40 -3.56
N VAL A 140 -5.91 3.17 -3.64
CA VAL A 140 -4.97 3.66 -2.63
C VAL A 140 -4.61 5.10 -2.96
N ASP A 141 -4.94 6.01 -2.04
CA ASP A 141 -4.63 7.42 -2.16
C ASP A 141 -3.51 7.83 -1.19
N LEU A 142 -2.51 8.55 -1.71
CA LEU A 142 -1.38 9.10 -0.96
C LEU A 142 -1.28 10.58 -1.27
N THR A 143 -1.70 11.40 -0.32
CA THR A 143 -1.67 12.86 -0.46
C THR A 143 -0.43 13.46 0.20
N LEU A 144 0.21 14.40 -0.49
CA LEU A 144 1.28 15.21 0.10
C LEU A 144 0.66 16.41 0.85
N PRO A 145 1.24 16.82 1.98
CA PRO A 145 0.84 18.07 2.63
C PRO A 145 1.16 19.26 1.71
N GLY A 146 0.39 20.33 1.83
CA GLY A 146 0.63 21.57 1.09
C GLY A 146 1.87 22.33 1.61
N ASP A 147 2.52 23.09 0.72
CA ASP A 147 3.74 23.86 1.04
C ASP A 147 3.54 24.90 2.16
N ASP A 148 2.31 25.36 2.35
CA ASP A 148 1.95 26.37 3.35
C ASP A 148 1.64 25.79 4.73
N GLU A 149 1.60 24.46 4.87
CA GLU A 149 1.30 23.83 6.14
C GLU A 149 2.41 24.10 7.18
N PRO A 150 2.07 24.43 8.44
CA PRO A 150 3.08 24.76 9.47
C PRO A 150 4.12 23.66 9.70
N GLY A 151 3.74 22.39 9.52
CA GLY A 151 4.66 21.26 9.66
C GLY A 151 5.68 21.14 8.52
N VAL A 152 5.39 21.72 7.35
CA VAL A 152 6.29 21.79 6.19
C VAL A 152 7.20 23.01 6.30
N ARG A 153 6.65 24.17 6.68
CA ARG A 153 7.41 25.43 6.81
C ARG A 153 8.38 25.43 7.99
N ASP A 154 7.92 24.97 9.16
CA ASP A 154 8.68 24.99 10.40
C ASP A 154 8.79 23.56 10.97
N PRO A 155 9.53 22.66 10.30
CA PRO A 155 9.68 21.30 10.77
C PRO A 155 10.42 21.29 12.12
N PRO A 156 10.00 20.49 13.11
CA PRO A 156 10.61 20.45 14.44
C PRO A 156 11.94 19.68 14.45
N LEU A 157 12.84 20.04 13.53
CA LEU A 157 14.19 19.50 13.43
C LEU A 157 15.15 20.48 14.11
N SER A 158 15.96 19.99 15.05
CA SER A 158 16.83 20.80 15.92
C SER A 158 17.75 21.81 15.20
N ALA A 159 17.94 21.71 13.88
CA ALA A 159 18.77 22.61 13.09
C ALA A 159 18.22 24.04 12.97
N LEU A 160 16.90 24.25 13.01
CA LEU A 160 16.27 25.58 12.92
C LEU A 160 15.84 26.15 14.28
N ALA A 161 15.67 25.28 15.29
CA ALA A 161 15.25 25.67 16.65
C ALA A 161 16.33 26.48 17.42
N GLY A 162 17.58 26.51 16.94
CA GLY A 162 18.68 27.24 17.58
C GLY A 162 18.73 28.75 17.28
N VAL A 163 17.99 29.25 16.29
CA VAL A 163 18.04 30.67 15.89
C VAL A 163 16.88 31.48 16.50
N ALA A 164 15.80 30.83 16.92
CA ALA A 164 14.67 31.48 17.60
C ALA A 164 14.92 31.55 19.12
N VAL A 165 15.77 32.51 19.51
CA VAL A 165 16.00 32.89 20.90
C VAL A 165 14.68 33.20 21.62
N GLY A 166 14.43 32.46 22.71
CA GLY A 166 13.76 32.98 23.90
C GLY A 166 12.25 33.20 23.83
N ARG A 167 11.47 32.13 24.02
CA ARG A 167 10.26 32.18 24.86
C ARG A 167 9.90 30.78 25.33
N ASP A 168 9.88 30.62 26.65
CA ASP A 168 9.29 29.50 27.35
C ASP A 168 8.02 29.01 26.67
N ARG A 169 8.07 27.81 26.10
CA ARG A 169 6.87 26.99 25.90
C ARG A 169 7.18 25.60 26.39
N GLU A 170 6.70 25.33 27.59
CA GLU A 170 6.56 24.01 28.17
C GLU A 170 6.11 23.01 27.10
N ARG A 171 6.91 21.96 27.00
CA ARG A 171 6.76 20.85 26.08
C ARG A 171 5.52 20.04 26.47
N LYS A 172 4.31 20.49 26.10
CA LYS A 172 3.12 19.61 26.10
C LYS A 172 3.25 18.65 24.93
N VAL A 173 3.83 17.48 25.20
CA VAL A 173 3.70 16.29 24.37
C VAL A 173 2.21 16.04 24.18
N ARG A 174 1.65 16.38 23.01
CA ARG A 174 0.34 15.85 22.61
C ARG A 174 0.57 14.37 22.34
N LEU A 175 0.28 13.55 23.34
CA LEU A 175 -0.01 12.14 23.14
C LEU A 175 -1.06 12.08 22.02
N ARG A 176 -0.69 11.49 20.88
CA ARG A 176 -1.61 11.19 19.80
C ARG A 176 -2.75 10.36 20.39
N GLU A 177 -3.98 10.88 20.33
CA GLU A 177 -5.14 10.12 20.74
C GLU A 177 -5.20 8.85 19.87
N PRO A 178 -5.35 7.65 20.47
CA PRO A 178 -5.49 6.43 19.72
C PRO A 178 -6.72 6.54 18.80
N SER A 179 -6.57 6.15 17.54
CA SER A 179 -7.74 6.07 16.65
C SER A 179 -8.76 5.08 17.20
N GLU A 180 -10.06 5.28 16.92
CA GLU A 180 -11.13 4.36 17.34
C GLU A 180 -10.87 2.90 16.91
N VAL A 181 -10.16 2.73 15.79
CA VAL A 181 -9.73 1.44 15.26
C VAL A 181 -8.69 0.77 16.17
N GLU A 182 -7.76 1.55 16.71
CA GLU A 182 -6.70 1.10 17.60
C GLU A 182 -7.24 0.77 19.00
N GLU A 183 -8.23 1.52 19.46
CA GLU A 183 -8.95 1.26 20.71
C GLU A 183 -9.78 -0.03 20.63
N ARG A 184 -10.52 -0.24 19.53
CA ARG A 184 -11.26 -1.49 19.27
C ARG A 184 -10.32 -2.70 19.21
N ARG A 185 -9.13 -2.57 18.60
CA ARG A 185 -8.12 -3.64 18.56
C ARG A 185 -7.56 -3.96 19.95
N ARG A 186 -7.31 -2.94 20.78
CA ARG A 186 -6.86 -3.13 22.19
C ARG A 186 -7.95 -3.79 23.04
N MET A 187 -9.21 -3.41 22.86
CA MET A 187 -10.34 -3.99 23.58
C MET A 187 -10.51 -5.47 23.26
N ARG A 188 -10.45 -5.84 21.97
CA ARG A 188 -10.51 -7.24 21.52
C ARG A 188 -9.34 -8.09 22.04
N ARG A 189 -8.13 -7.52 22.16
CA ARG A 189 -6.98 -8.22 22.77
C ARG A 189 -7.22 -8.50 24.26
N ARG A 190 -7.69 -7.50 25.02
CA ARG A 190 -8.00 -7.67 26.45
C ARG A 190 -9.11 -8.67 26.74
N SER A 191 -10.11 -8.78 25.86
CA SER A 191 -11.18 -9.78 26.01
C SER A 191 -10.72 -11.21 25.77
N ARG A 192 -9.65 -11.42 24.98
CA ARG A 192 -9.08 -12.75 24.71
C ARG A 192 -8.14 -13.26 25.80
N GLU A 193 -7.56 -12.37 26.60
CA GLU A 193 -6.68 -12.72 27.73
C GLU A 193 -7.45 -13.00 29.03
N ARG A 194 -8.79 -12.88 29.01
CA ARG A 194 -9.67 -13.10 30.18
C ARG A 194 -10.55 -14.36 30.06
N ILE A 195 -10.25 -15.23 29.11
CA ILE A 195 -10.81 -16.58 28.95
C ILE A 195 -9.65 -17.55 29.07
#